data_AF-A0A4Q8TU68-F1
#
_entry.id   AF-A0A4Q8TU68-F1
#
_cell.length_a   1.000
_cell.length_b   1.000
_cell.length_c   1.000
_cell.angle_alpha   90.00
_cell.angle_beta   90.00
_cell.angle_gamma   90.00
#
_symmetry.space_group_name_H-M   'P 1'
#
loop_
_entity.id
_entity.type
_entity.pdbx_description
1 polymer ?
#
loop_
_entity_poly.entity_id
_entity_poly.type
_entity_poly.pdbx_seq_one_letter_code
_entity_poly.pdbx_strand_id
1 'polypeptide(L)'
;MKTEVIKLYENREDVTLTTYVLEDSPEMLAGKSRPAILICPGGGYMSCSDREAEPIAMKFASMGYHTFVLRYSTYMGGNAGGFPDISKPLPVKEECLYPTQMREIGQAMLIIREHAKAWKVDADRIAVCGFSAGAHNAAMYATNWHTDTISEYFHEDKEKFRPAAAILGYTLSDYIFMRDNTEKRSPMDVAFFKASNTAFLGTAEPSEELLDEVSPARHVTENTPPMYLWATASDELVPVQHSLRMAHALAEHKIPFELHVFEEGPHGLGLATQSTAAAKSQVYPDAAKWADLAGCWLEKRFSFDLPEKTAFEEMLETGIIG
;
A
#
# COMPACT_ATOMS: atom_id res chain seq x y z
N MET A 1 22.38 -5.17 -0.67
CA MET A 1 21.06 -4.48 -0.80
C MET A 1 21.32 -3.01 -0.52
N LYS A 2 20.87 -2.12 -1.39
CA LYS A 2 21.00 -0.68 -1.19
C LYS A 2 19.80 -0.17 -0.40
N THR A 3 20.07 0.48 0.72
CA THR A 3 19.05 1.10 1.58
C THR A 3 19.38 2.54 1.85
N GLU A 4 18.40 3.41 1.65
CA GLU A 4 18.50 4.85 1.83
C GLU A 4 17.16 5.38 2.37
N VAL A 5 17.20 6.38 3.23
CA VAL A 5 16.00 7.09 3.69
C VAL A 5 15.99 8.46 3.01
N ILE A 6 15.04 8.66 2.11
CA ILE A 6 14.86 9.90 1.35
C ILE A 6 13.74 10.71 1.97
N LYS A 7 13.98 11.97 2.32
CA LYS A 7 12.93 12.88 2.80
C LYS A 7 12.16 13.44 1.61
N LEU A 8 10.84 13.49 1.72
CA LEU A 8 9.99 14.04 0.65
C LEU A 8 9.91 15.57 0.69
N TYR A 9 10.26 16.18 1.83
CA TYR A 9 10.30 17.63 1.97
C TYR A 9 11.62 18.07 2.60
N GLU A 10 12.10 19.25 2.21
CA GLU A 10 13.32 19.83 2.80
C GLU A 10 13.13 20.18 4.29
N ASN A 11 11.92 20.58 4.67
CA ASN A 11 11.60 21.11 6.01
C ASN A 11 10.82 20.12 6.89
N ARG A 12 10.69 18.86 6.47
CA ARG A 12 10.04 17.81 7.27
C ARG A 12 10.89 16.56 7.35
N GLU A 13 11.00 16.04 8.56
CA GLU A 13 11.76 14.82 8.88
C GLU A 13 10.89 13.57 8.89
N ASP A 14 9.57 13.75 8.92
CA ASP A 14 8.60 12.72 9.23
C ASP A 14 7.93 12.08 8.00
N VAL A 15 8.19 12.62 6.81
CA VAL A 15 7.72 12.04 5.55
C VAL A 15 8.89 11.53 4.75
N THR A 16 8.99 10.20 4.66
CA THR A 16 10.19 9.54 4.13
C THR A 16 9.85 8.39 3.21
N LEU A 17 10.68 8.20 2.19
CA LEU A 17 10.74 7.02 1.35
C LEU A 17 12.00 6.22 1.68
N THR A 18 11.84 5.06 2.32
CA THR A 18 12.94 4.15 2.59
C THR A 18 13.07 3.15 1.45
N THR A 19 14.27 3.04 0.88
CA THR A 19 14.57 2.15 -0.25
C THR A 19 15.09 0.80 0.22
N TYR A 20 14.67 -0.27 -0.45
CA TYR A 20 15.20 -1.64 -0.30
C TYR A 20 15.46 -2.21 -1.69
N VAL A 21 16.52 -1.72 -2.32
CA VAL A 21 16.87 -2.06 -3.69
C VAL A 21 17.85 -3.25 -3.67
N LEU A 22 17.38 -4.40 -4.15
CA LEU A 22 18.21 -5.58 -4.40
C LEU A 22 19.42 -5.20 -5.27
N GLU A 23 20.62 -5.54 -4.81
CA GLU A 23 21.81 -5.39 -5.64
C GLU A 23 21.75 -6.38 -6.79
N ASP A 24 22.26 -5.95 -7.93
CA ASP A 24 22.35 -6.81 -9.08
C ASP A 24 23.68 -7.58 -9.08
N SER A 25 23.67 -8.76 -9.70
CA SER A 25 24.82 -9.65 -9.81
C SER A 25 24.79 -10.34 -11.17
N PRO A 26 25.94 -10.67 -11.78
CA PRO A 26 26.02 -11.57 -12.92
C PRO A 26 25.34 -12.94 -12.69
N GLU A 27 25.23 -13.39 -11.43
CA GLU A 27 24.54 -14.64 -11.06
C GLU A 27 23.01 -14.49 -10.95
N MET A 28 22.48 -13.28 -11.12
CA MET A 28 21.05 -12.97 -11.01
C MET A 28 20.51 -12.43 -12.34
N LEU A 29 19.97 -11.21 -12.34
CA LEU A 29 19.36 -10.60 -13.53
C LEU A 29 20.38 -9.86 -14.41
N ALA A 30 21.66 -9.81 -14.00
CA ALA A 30 22.80 -9.35 -14.81
C ALA A 30 22.54 -8.04 -15.58
N GLY A 31 21.95 -7.06 -14.90
CA GLY A 31 21.70 -5.73 -15.42
C GLY A 31 20.25 -5.45 -15.81
N LYS A 32 19.37 -6.47 -15.89
CA LYS A 32 17.95 -6.27 -16.18
C LYS A 32 17.22 -5.60 -15.01
N SER A 33 16.21 -4.82 -15.36
CA SER A 33 15.35 -4.16 -14.37
C SER A 33 14.36 -5.11 -13.70
N ARG A 34 13.97 -4.80 -12.46
CA ARG A 34 12.96 -5.53 -11.68
C ARG A 34 11.72 -4.67 -11.42
N PRO A 35 10.52 -5.25 -11.40
CA PRO A 35 9.34 -4.61 -10.84
C PRO A 35 9.55 -4.20 -9.38
N ALA A 36 8.73 -3.25 -8.93
CA ALA A 36 8.82 -2.69 -7.59
C ALA A 36 7.47 -2.66 -6.86
N ILE A 37 7.52 -2.65 -5.53
CA ILE A 37 6.37 -2.48 -4.64
C ILE A 37 6.59 -1.24 -3.77
N LEU A 38 5.70 -0.26 -3.87
CA LEU A 38 5.64 0.91 -2.99
C LEU A 38 4.64 0.65 -1.87
N ILE A 39 5.13 0.54 -0.64
CA ILE A 39 4.39 0.10 0.55
C ILE A 39 3.98 1.31 1.38
N CYS A 40 2.69 1.42 1.68
CA CYS A 40 2.05 2.44 2.50
C CYS A 40 1.49 1.79 3.78
N PRO A 41 2.17 1.91 4.93
CA PRO A 41 1.69 1.31 6.17
C PRO A 41 0.35 1.90 6.63
N GLY A 42 -0.41 1.15 7.44
CA GLY A 42 -1.60 1.65 8.12
C GLY A 42 -1.26 2.49 9.34
N GLY A 43 -2.28 2.72 10.18
CA GLY A 43 -2.18 3.52 11.41
C GLY A 43 -3.26 4.60 11.56
N GLY A 44 -4.41 4.44 10.90
CA GLY A 44 -5.59 5.30 11.10
C GLY A 44 -5.38 6.78 10.74
N TYR A 45 -4.44 7.08 9.83
CA TYR A 45 -3.93 8.45 9.58
C TYR A 45 -3.31 9.15 10.80
N MET A 46 -3.12 8.43 11.91
CA MET A 46 -2.46 8.90 13.12
C MET A 46 -0.96 8.66 13.06
N SER A 47 -0.53 7.51 12.55
CA SER A 47 0.87 7.11 12.42
C SER A 47 1.06 6.19 11.22
N CYS A 48 2.31 5.80 10.92
CA CYS A 48 2.62 4.69 10.03
C CYS A 48 3.11 3.47 10.85
N SER A 49 2.42 2.35 10.75
CA SER A 49 2.68 1.12 11.52
C SER A 49 3.93 0.37 11.04
N ASP A 50 4.91 0.16 11.92
CA ASP A 50 6.13 -0.62 11.60
C ASP A 50 5.82 -2.09 11.24
N ARG A 51 4.71 -2.64 11.75
CA ARG A 51 4.27 -4.02 11.46
C ARG A 51 3.86 -4.21 10.00
N GLU A 52 3.59 -3.11 9.30
CA GLU A 52 3.09 -3.06 7.93
C GLU A 52 4.09 -2.36 6.99
N ALA A 53 5.33 -2.15 7.46
CA ALA A 53 6.40 -1.45 6.78
C ALA A 53 7.53 -2.43 6.38
N GLU A 54 8.66 -2.40 7.09
CA GLU A 54 9.87 -3.15 6.73
C GLU A 54 9.68 -4.67 6.66
N PRO A 55 8.90 -5.33 7.56
CA PRO A 55 8.61 -6.76 7.41
C PRO A 55 7.94 -7.10 6.08
N ILE A 56 7.04 -6.24 5.61
CA ILE A 56 6.37 -6.38 4.31
C ILE A 56 7.37 -6.18 3.18
N ALA A 57 8.21 -5.15 3.28
CA ALA A 57 9.26 -4.84 2.32
C ALA A 57 10.22 -6.02 2.16
N MET A 58 10.60 -6.68 3.25
CA MET A 58 11.46 -7.86 3.22
C MET A 58 10.78 -9.08 2.59
N LYS A 59 9.48 -9.28 2.84
CA LYS A 59 8.72 -10.38 2.23
C LYS A 59 8.69 -10.25 0.70
N PHE A 60 8.35 -9.08 0.16
CA PHE A 60 8.35 -8.88 -1.29
C PHE A 60 9.78 -8.81 -1.87
N ALA A 61 10.77 -8.29 -1.14
CA ALA A 61 12.16 -8.33 -1.58
C ALA A 61 12.67 -9.77 -1.73
N SER A 62 12.28 -10.68 -0.84
CA SER A 62 12.60 -12.12 -0.97
C SER A 62 11.97 -12.79 -2.20
N MET A 63 10.90 -12.20 -2.75
CA MET A 63 10.26 -12.64 -4.00
C MET A 63 10.91 -12.03 -5.25
N GLY A 64 11.97 -11.24 -5.09
CA GLY A 64 12.75 -10.67 -6.19
C GLY A 64 12.31 -9.27 -6.65
N TYR A 65 11.38 -8.62 -5.94
CA TYR A 65 10.94 -7.25 -6.23
C TYR A 65 11.82 -6.21 -5.52
N HIS A 66 12.00 -5.04 -6.11
CA HIS A 66 12.43 -3.87 -5.35
C HIS A 66 11.31 -3.43 -4.41
N THR A 67 11.63 -2.98 -3.21
CA THR A 67 10.61 -2.48 -2.29
C THR A 67 10.96 -1.12 -1.74
N PHE A 68 9.91 -0.33 -1.52
CA PHE A 68 10.00 1.02 -1.01
C PHE A 68 8.94 1.19 0.07
N VAL A 69 9.29 1.77 1.21
CA VAL A 69 8.34 2.06 2.28
C VAL A 69 8.14 3.58 2.33
N LEU A 70 6.92 4.02 2.08
CA LEU A 70 6.51 5.41 2.23
C LEU A 70 5.85 5.61 3.60
N ARG A 71 6.54 6.34 4.47
CA ARG A 71 5.92 6.95 5.66
C ARG A 71 5.36 8.29 5.22
N TYR A 72 4.04 8.34 5.06
CA TYR A 72 3.30 9.50 4.57
C TYR A 72 2.84 10.39 5.74
N SER A 73 2.35 11.58 5.41
CA SER A 73 1.82 12.56 6.36
C SER A 73 0.69 11.96 7.20
N THR A 74 0.95 11.89 8.50
CA THR A 74 0.01 11.40 9.52
C THR A 74 0.07 12.31 10.73
N TYR A 75 -0.98 12.29 11.55
CA TYR A 75 -1.17 13.24 12.64
C TYR A 75 0.00 13.28 13.65
N MET A 76 0.64 12.14 13.90
CA MET A 76 1.78 11.99 14.82
C MET A 76 3.14 11.99 14.10
N GLY A 77 3.17 12.40 12.83
CA GLY A 77 4.39 12.60 12.05
C GLY A 77 5.09 11.29 11.69
N GLY A 78 4.42 10.39 10.99
CA GLY A 78 4.99 9.20 10.31
C GLY A 78 5.60 8.12 11.23
N ASN A 79 5.81 8.44 12.50
CA ASN A 79 6.44 7.59 13.50
C ASN A 79 5.44 6.58 14.03
N ALA A 80 5.87 5.32 14.16
CA ALA A 80 5.04 4.26 14.70
C ALA A 80 4.68 4.47 16.18
N GLY A 81 3.53 3.92 16.58
CA GLY A 81 3.09 3.89 17.97
C GLY A 81 2.55 5.22 18.51
N GLY A 82 2.55 6.28 17.69
CA GLY A 82 1.91 7.54 18.04
C GLY A 82 0.39 7.40 18.05
N PHE A 83 -0.22 7.68 19.21
CA PHE A 83 -1.67 7.81 19.33
C PHE A 83 -2.00 9.06 20.17
N PRO A 84 -2.76 10.03 19.63
CA PRO A 84 -3.07 11.24 20.38
C PRO A 84 -4.09 10.97 21.49
N ASP A 85 -4.19 11.89 22.46
CA ASP A 85 -5.27 11.88 23.45
C ASP A 85 -6.60 12.23 22.76
N ILE A 86 -7.37 11.20 22.40
CA ILE A 86 -8.68 11.32 21.75
C ILE A 86 -9.82 11.66 22.73
N SER A 87 -9.53 11.91 24.01
CA SER A 87 -10.55 12.40 24.96
C SER A 87 -10.91 13.87 24.70
N LYS A 88 -10.15 14.56 23.84
CA LYS A 88 -10.34 15.96 23.46
C LYS A 88 -10.38 16.11 21.94
N PRO A 89 -11.01 17.18 21.41
CA PRO A 89 -10.91 17.50 19.99
C PRO A 89 -9.44 17.64 19.58
N LEU A 90 -9.07 16.99 18.48
CA LEU A 90 -7.75 17.09 17.90
C LEU A 90 -7.62 18.42 17.12
N PRO A 91 -6.59 19.25 17.38
CA PRO A 91 -6.27 20.38 16.53
C PRO A 91 -6.04 19.94 15.08
N VAL A 92 -6.59 20.68 14.11
CA VAL A 92 -6.35 20.39 12.70
C VAL A 92 -4.89 20.65 12.33
N LYS A 93 -4.30 19.74 11.54
CA LYS A 93 -2.97 19.89 10.94
C LYS A 93 -3.12 19.90 9.42
N GLU A 94 -3.01 21.09 8.82
CA GLU A 94 -3.24 21.32 7.38
C GLU A 94 -2.36 20.42 6.51
N GLU A 95 -1.11 20.18 6.91
CA GLU A 95 -0.15 19.31 6.22
C GLU A 95 -0.50 17.82 6.27
N CYS A 96 -1.50 17.43 7.07
CA CYS A 96 -2.02 16.07 7.19
C CYS A 96 -3.38 15.90 6.50
N LEU A 97 -3.93 16.93 5.86
CA LEU A 97 -5.25 16.82 5.24
C LEU A 97 -5.18 16.19 3.86
N TYR A 98 -6.23 15.43 3.52
CA TYR A 98 -6.52 15.04 2.15
C TYR A 98 -6.45 16.26 1.21
N PRO A 99 -5.82 16.15 0.01
CA PRO A 99 -5.28 14.96 -0.64
C PRO A 99 -3.76 14.74 -0.46
N THR A 100 -3.14 15.29 0.59
CA THR A 100 -1.67 15.33 0.76
C THR A 100 -1.02 13.94 0.69
N GLN A 101 -1.57 12.95 1.38
CA GLN A 101 -1.01 11.58 1.43
C GLN A 101 -1.04 10.89 0.07
N MET A 102 -2.04 11.20 -0.76
CA MET A 102 -2.14 10.67 -2.11
C MET A 102 -1.09 11.32 -3.02
N ARG A 103 -0.84 12.63 -2.84
CA ARG A 103 0.25 13.33 -3.53
C ARG A 103 1.62 12.80 -3.12
N GLU A 104 1.81 12.39 -1.88
CA GLU A 104 3.06 11.80 -1.41
C GLU A 104 3.33 10.41 -2.03
N ILE A 105 2.29 9.61 -2.31
CA ILE A 105 2.45 8.42 -3.17
C ILE A 105 2.93 8.85 -4.56
N GLY A 106 2.34 9.89 -5.13
CA GLY A 106 2.74 10.44 -6.43
C GLY A 106 4.19 10.92 -6.45
N GLN A 107 4.63 11.62 -5.40
CA GLN A 107 6.02 12.06 -5.25
C GLN A 107 6.98 10.87 -5.15
N ALA A 108 6.62 9.83 -4.37
CA ALA A 108 7.42 8.61 -4.28
C ALA A 108 7.54 7.92 -5.65
N MET A 109 6.45 7.87 -6.45
CA MET A 109 6.48 7.35 -7.81
C MET A 109 7.45 8.14 -8.71
N LEU A 110 7.44 9.48 -8.62
CA LEU A 110 8.39 10.31 -9.36
C LEU A 110 9.85 10.04 -8.96
N ILE A 111 10.14 9.96 -7.65
CA ILE A 111 11.49 9.64 -7.14
C ILE A 111 11.96 8.28 -7.66
N ILE A 112 11.10 7.25 -7.57
CA ILE A 112 11.42 5.91 -8.06
C ILE A 112 11.70 5.91 -9.56
N ARG A 113 10.89 6.61 -10.35
CA ARG A 113 11.06 6.72 -11.81
C ARG A 113 12.33 7.49 -12.19
N GLU A 114 12.64 8.57 -11.49
CA GLU A 114 13.88 9.34 -11.67
C GLU A 114 15.12 8.48 -11.45
N HIS A 115 15.09 7.64 -10.41
CA HIS A 115 16.21 6.77 -10.04
C HIS A 115 16.16 5.38 -10.71
N ALA A 116 15.16 5.11 -11.58
CA ALA A 116 14.88 3.78 -12.09
C ALA A 116 16.10 3.14 -12.78
N LYS A 117 16.87 3.92 -13.55
CA LYS A 117 18.10 3.43 -14.17
C LYS A 117 19.18 3.04 -13.15
N ALA A 118 19.37 3.84 -12.10
CA ALA A 118 20.38 3.62 -11.08
C ALA A 118 20.02 2.44 -10.15
N TRP A 119 18.73 2.28 -9.87
CA TRP A 119 18.20 1.21 -9.03
C TRP A 119 17.82 -0.05 -9.80
N LYS A 120 17.88 -0.03 -11.14
CA LYS A 120 17.39 -1.11 -12.02
C LYS A 120 15.91 -1.43 -11.74
N VAL A 121 15.11 -0.40 -11.57
CA VAL A 121 13.65 -0.53 -11.45
C VAL A 121 13.03 -0.53 -12.85
N ASP A 122 12.06 -1.40 -13.05
CA ASP A 122 11.16 -1.37 -14.18
C ASP A 122 10.02 -0.39 -13.86
N ALA A 123 10.15 0.83 -14.41
CA ALA A 123 9.27 1.94 -14.10
C ALA A 123 7.80 1.68 -14.51
N ASP A 124 7.56 0.77 -15.45
CA ASP A 124 6.21 0.43 -15.91
C ASP A 124 5.54 -0.67 -15.07
N ARG A 125 6.30 -1.29 -14.16
CA ARG A 125 5.84 -2.37 -13.28
C ARG A 125 6.06 -2.02 -11.81
N ILE A 126 5.41 -0.95 -11.36
CA ILE A 126 5.38 -0.54 -9.96
C ILE A 126 3.98 -0.77 -9.40
N ALA A 127 3.86 -1.61 -8.37
CA ALA A 127 2.61 -1.79 -7.62
C ALA A 127 2.59 -0.89 -6.38
N VAL A 128 1.42 -0.37 -6.02
CA VAL A 128 1.19 0.23 -4.70
C VAL A 128 0.61 -0.83 -3.75
N CYS A 129 1.13 -0.92 -2.54
CA CYS A 129 0.69 -1.85 -1.52
C CYS A 129 0.33 -1.08 -0.25
N GLY A 130 -0.83 -1.33 0.33
CA GLY A 130 -1.24 -0.63 1.54
C GLY A 130 -1.99 -1.53 2.51
N PHE A 131 -2.01 -1.11 3.78
CA PHE A 131 -2.69 -1.79 4.88
C PHE A 131 -3.58 -0.81 5.65
N SER A 132 -4.82 -1.20 6.01
CA SER A 132 -5.72 -0.34 6.79
C SER A 132 -5.88 1.07 6.18
N ALA A 133 -5.58 2.15 6.91
CA ALA A 133 -5.54 3.52 6.38
C ALA A 133 -4.55 3.70 5.20
N GLY A 134 -3.43 2.98 5.20
CA GLY A 134 -2.51 2.94 4.06
C GLY A 134 -3.09 2.21 2.85
N ALA A 135 -3.95 1.21 3.07
CA ALA A 135 -4.71 0.55 2.01
C ALA A 135 -5.79 1.48 1.45
N HIS A 136 -6.43 2.27 2.31
CA HIS A 136 -7.33 3.34 1.86
C HIS A 136 -6.58 4.36 1.00
N ASN A 137 -5.42 4.86 1.45
CA ASN A 137 -4.59 5.79 0.66
C ASN A 137 -4.13 5.18 -0.68
N ALA A 138 -3.67 3.93 -0.68
CA ALA A 138 -3.27 3.22 -1.90
C ALA A 138 -4.46 2.99 -2.85
N ALA A 139 -5.65 2.70 -2.33
CA ALA A 139 -6.87 2.55 -3.11
C ALA A 139 -7.31 3.89 -3.71
N MET A 140 -7.31 4.97 -2.92
CA MET A 140 -7.57 6.33 -3.39
C MET A 140 -6.62 6.72 -4.51
N TYR A 141 -5.32 6.48 -4.34
CA TYR A 141 -4.33 6.71 -5.39
C TYR A 141 -4.63 5.88 -6.64
N ALA A 142 -4.89 4.58 -6.49
CA ALA A 142 -5.16 3.67 -7.60
C ALA A 142 -6.44 4.01 -8.38
N THR A 143 -7.44 4.62 -7.75
CA THR A 143 -8.66 5.07 -8.43
C THR A 143 -8.60 6.52 -8.90
N ASN A 144 -7.61 7.32 -8.48
CA ASN A 144 -7.51 8.74 -8.82
C ASN A 144 -6.20 9.17 -9.52
N TRP A 145 -5.27 8.26 -9.81
CA TRP A 145 -3.97 8.63 -10.43
C TRP A 145 -4.11 9.39 -11.76
N HIS A 146 -5.21 9.17 -12.48
CA HIS A 146 -5.54 9.76 -13.77
C HIS A 146 -6.28 11.10 -13.66
N THR A 147 -6.59 11.56 -12.44
CA THR A 147 -7.23 12.87 -12.22
C THR A 147 -6.19 13.98 -12.08
N ASP A 148 -6.68 15.22 -12.03
CA ASP A 148 -5.83 16.40 -11.91
C ASP A 148 -5.26 16.59 -10.49
N THR A 149 -5.84 15.92 -9.48
CA THR A 149 -5.49 16.07 -8.05
C THR A 149 -4.00 15.89 -7.75
N ILE A 150 -3.33 15.02 -8.51
CA ILE A 150 -1.90 14.71 -8.37
C ILE A 150 -1.09 15.41 -9.47
N SER A 151 -1.51 15.27 -10.73
CA SER A 151 -0.74 15.73 -11.89
C SER A 151 -0.58 17.25 -11.94
N GLU A 152 -1.62 18.02 -11.63
CA GLU A 152 -1.52 19.49 -11.57
C GLU A 152 -0.62 19.97 -10.44
N TYR A 153 -0.62 19.30 -9.29
CA TYR A 153 0.21 19.67 -8.14
C TYR A 153 1.70 19.54 -8.44
N PHE A 154 2.10 18.51 -9.19
CA PHE A 154 3.49 18.29 -9.58
C PHE A 154 3.87 18.88 -10.94
N HIS A 155 2.91 19.42 -11.69
CA HIS A 155 3.10 19.88 -13.08
C HIS A 155 3.69 18.80 -13.98
N GLU A 156 3.17 17.58 -13.86
CA GLU A 156 3.69 16.39 -14.53
C GLU A 156 2.59 15.60 -15.24
N ASP A 157 2.97 14.82 -16.24
CA ASP A 157 2.04 13.98 -16.99
C ASP A 157 1.43 12.88 -16.10
N LYS A 158 0.11 12.65 -16.25
CA LYS A 158 -0.66 11.63 -15.51
C LYS A 158 -0.03 10.24 -15.59
N GLU A 159 0.55 9.86 -16.74
CA GLU A 159 1.17 8.56 -16.93
C GLU A 159 2.38 8.34 -16.01
N LYS A 160 3.06 9.39 -15.56
CA LYS A 160 4.14 9.27 -14.56
C LYS A 160 3.62 8.77 -13.20
N PHE A 161 2.33 8.95 -12.93
CA PHE A 161 1.70 8.52 -11.69
C PHE A 161 1.02 7.15 -11.81
N ARG A 162 0.89 6.58 -13.00
CA ARG A 162 0.16 5.32 -13.20
C ARG A 162 0.78 4.17 -12.38
N PRO A 163 0.03 3.57 -11.43
CA PRO A 163 0.42 2.30 -10.81
C PRO A 163 0.06 1.13 -11.74
N ALA A 164 0.90 0.10 -11.78
CA ALA A 164 0.66 -1.08 -12.60
C ALA A 164 -0.27 -2.11 -11.91
N ALA A 165 -0.37 -2.05 -10.58
CA ALA A 165 -1.18 -2.93 -9.75
C ALA A 165 -1.40 -2.29 -8.36
N ALA A 166 -2.42 -2.74 -7.64
CA ALA A 166 -2.60 -2.39 -6.21
C ALA A 166 -2.78 -3.64 -5.33
N ILE A 167 -2.20 -3.64 -4.14
CA ILE A 167 -2.35 -4.70 -3.12
C ILE A 167 -2.90 -4.07 -1.85
N LEU A 168 -4.12 -4.46 -1.45
CA LEU A 168 -4.83 -3.84 -0.34
C LEU A 168 -5.12 -4.86 0.76
N GLY A 169 -4.50 -4.70 1.92
CA GLY A 169 -4.77 -5.48 3.13
C GLY A 169 -5.77 -4.79 4.04
N TYR A 170 -6.87 -5.48 4.36
CA TYR A 170 -7.95 -5.05 5.27
C TYR A 170 -8.32 -3.57 5.06
N THR A 171 -8.64 -3.24 3.81
CA THR A 171 -8.85 -1.88 3.33
C THR A 171 -10.14 -1.26 3.87
N LEU A 172 -10.11 0.04 4.15
CA LEU A 172 -11.31 0.86 4.28
C LEU A 172 -11.58 1.47 2.89
N SER A 173 -12.73 1.14 2.29
CA SER A 173 -13.02 1.48 0.89
C SER A 173 -14.26 2.37 0.66
N ASP A 174 -15.07 2.62 1.69
CA ASP A 174 -16.32 3.37 1.59
C ASP A 174 -16.62 4.07 2.92
N TYR A 175 -16.32 5.36 3.02
CA TYR A 175 -16.50 6.13 4.24
C TYR A 175 -17.97 6.37 4.60
N ILE A 176 -18.88 6.38 3.63
CA ILE A 176 -20.33 6.48 3.90
C ILE A 176 -20.78 5.22 4.64
N PHE A 177 -20.40 4.05 4.11
CA PHE A 177 -20.66 2.78 4.80
C PHE A 177 -19.96 2.73 6.18
N MET A 178 -18.73 3.25 6.28
CA MET A 178 -18.01 3.28 7.56
C MET A 178 -18.75 4.13 8.61
N ARG A 179 -19.21 5.33 8.25
CA ARG A 179 -20.01 6.21 9.13
C ARG A 179 -21.22 5.46 9.69
N ASP A 180 -22.06 4.93 8.79
CA ASP A 180 -23.33 4.27 9.15
C ASP A 180 -23.12 3.00 10.00
N ASN A 181 -21.98 2.33 9.82
CA ASN A 181 -21.59 1.17 10.62
C ASN A 181 -20.99 1.56 11.98
N THR A 182 -20.23 2.66 12.04
CA THR A 182 -19.53 3.13 13.25
C THR A 182 -20.48 3.65 14.31
N GLU A 183 -21.57 4.32 13.92
CA GLU A 183 -22.58 4.84 14.86
C GLU A 183 -23.21 3.77 15.76
N LYS A 184 -23.08 2.49 15.39
CA LYS A 184 -23.63 1.33 16.11
C LYS A 184 -22.60 0.63 17.00
N ARG A 185 -21.38 1.16 17.07
CA ARG A 185 -20.23 0.53 17.75
C ARG A 185 -19.98 1.08 19.15
N SER A 186 -18.92 0.59 19.78
CA SER A 186 -18.52 1.05 21.11
C SER A 186 -18.17 2.55 21.09
N PRO A 187 -18.33 3.28 22.21
CA PRO A 187 -17.93 4.68 22.29
C PRO A 187 -16.45 4.92 21.94
N MET A 188 -15.59 3.92 22.19
CA MET A 188 -14.17 3.99 21.85
C MET A 188 -13.93 3.94 20.34
N ASP A 189 -14.65 3.07 19.62
CA ASP A 189 -14.57 3.01 18.16
C ASP A 189 -15.06 4.32 17.54
N VAL A 190 -16.19 4.84 18.01
CA VAL A 190 -16.73 6.13 17.55
C VAL A 190 -15.71 7.26 17.76
N ALA A 191 -15.06 7.32 18.93
CA ALA A 191 -14.03 8.33 19.20
C ALA A 191 -12.81 8.16 18.30
N PHE A 192 -12.36 6.92 18.07
CA PHE A 192 -11.25 6.60 17.17
C PHE A 192 -11.52 7.07 15.73
N PHE A 193 -12.72 6.78 15.19
CA PHE A 193 -13.07 7.19 13.83
C PHE A 193 -13.25 8.71 13.71
N LYS A 194 -13.85 9.39 14.69
CA LYS A 194 -13.91 10.87 14.70
C LYS A 194 -12.53 11.52 14.75
N ALA A 195 -11.62 10.95 15.53
CA ALA A 195 -10.24 11.39 15.57
C ALA A 195 -9.55 11.16 14.21
N SER A 196 -9.76 9.99 13.59
CA SER A 196 -9.22 9.65 12.27
C SER A 196 -9.76 10.57 11.17
N ASN A 197 -11.05 10.89 11.19
CA ASN A 197 -11.66 11.88 10.31
C ASN A 197 -11.05 13.26 10.53
N THR A 198 -10.82 13.68 11.78
CA THR A 198 -10.19 14.98 12.05
C THR A 198 -8.75 15.02 11.50
N ALA A 199 -7.99 13.94 11.69
CA ALA A 199 -6.62 13.83 11.22
C ALA A 199 -6.50 13.87 9.68
N PHE A 200 -7.45 13.24 8.97
CA PHE A 200 -7.41 13.09 7.51
C PHE A 200 -8.23 14.14 6.75
N LEU A 201 -9.40 14.52 7.27
CA LEU A 201 -10.40 15.37 6.61
C LEU A 201 -10.55 16.74 7.29
N GLY A 202 -9.88 16.98 8.42
CA GLY A 202 -9.94 18.25 9.14
C GLY A 202 -11.21 18.48 9.96
N THR A 203 -12.12 17.50 9.99
CA THR A 203 -13.35 17.54 10.79
C THR A 203 -13.71 16.16 11.31
N ALA A 204 -14.30 16.09 12.50
CA ALA A 204 -14.83 14.84 13.07
C ALA A 204 -16.09 14.35 12.33
N GLU A 205 -16.86 15.28 11.77
CA GLU A 205 -18.16 15.07 11.12
C GLU A 205 -18.10 15.60 9.68
N PRO A 206 -17.45 14.89 8.75
CA PRO A 206 -17.36 15.28 7.35
C PRO A 206 -18.74 15.23 6.66
N SER A 207 -18.94 16.07 5.64
CA SER A 207 -20.14 16.01 4.81
C SER A 207 -20.20 14.71 4.03
N GLU A 208 -21.41 14.30 3.61
CA GLU A 208 -21.56 13.12 2.77
C GLU A 208 -20.83 13.25 1.43
N GLU A 209 -20.77 14.46 0.86
CA GLU A 209 -20.02 14.76 -0.36
C GLU A 209 -18.52 14.47 -0.18
N LEU A 210 -17.92 14.92 0.93
CA LEU A 210 -16.52 14.65 1.24
C LEU A 210 -16.28 13.17 1.51
N LEU A 211 -17.22 12.48 2.18
CA LEU A 211 -17.11 11.04 2.39
C LEU A 211 -17.21 10.25 1.09
N ASP A 212 -18.07 10.67 0.16
CA ASP A 212 -18.15 10.10 -1.18
C ASP A 212 -16.83 10.30 -1.93
N GLU A 213 -16.28 11.51 -1.92
CA GLU A 213 -14.99 11.86 -2.54
C GLU A 213 -13.85 10.96 -2.04
N VAL A 214 -13.79 10.65 -0.74
CA VAL A 214 -12.77 9.77 -0.16
C VAL A 214 -13.19 8.29 -0.07
N SER A 215 -14.12 7.83 -0.90
CA SER A 215 -14.56 6.43 -0.92
C SER A 215 -14.10 5.72 -2.20
N PRO A 216 -12.91 5.09 -2.22
CA PRO A 216 -12.34 4.57 -3.46
C PRO A 216 -13.18 3.49 -4.15
N ALA A 217 -14.01 2.72 -3.42
CA ALA A 217 -14.92 1.76 -4.04
C ALA A 217 -16.01 2.43 -4.90
N ARG A 218 -16.24 3.74 -4.74
CA ARG A 218 -17.22 4.54 -5.49
C ARG A 218 -16.62 5.23 -6.71
N HIS A 219 -15.28 5.21 -6.83
CA HIS A 219 -14.50 5.86 -7.88
C HIS A 219 -13.74 4.88 -8.77
N VAL A 220 -14.11 3.60 -8.77
CA VAL A 220 -13.53 2.63 -9.71
C VAL A 220 -13.94 2.99 -11.14
N THR A 221 -12.97 3.07 -12.04
CA THR A 221 -13.18 3.32 -13.48
C THR A 221 -12.35 2.33 -14.30
N GLU A 222 -12.40 2.43 -15.63
CA GLU A 222 -11.54 1.70 -16.56
C GLU A 222 -10.03 1.99 -16.38
N ASN A 223 -9.68 3.11 -15.74
CA ASN A 223 -8.29 3.48 -15.45
C ASN A 223 -7.76 2.84 -14.16
N THR A 224 -8.62 2.20 -13.38
CA THR A 224 -8.23 1.51 -12.15
C THR A 224 -7.35 0.30 -12.47
N PRO A 225 -6.16 0.14 -11.86
CA PRO A 225 -5.29 -0.99 -12.14
C PRO A 225 -5.86 -2.29 -11.55
N PRO A 226 -5.36 -3.46 -11.99
CA PRO A 226 -5.66 -4.72 -11.33
C PRO A 226 -5.35 -4.69 -9.84
N MET A 227 -6.22 -5.31 -9.02
CA MET A 227 -6.05 -5.30 -7.56
C MET A 227 -6.00 -6.69 -6.92
N TYR A 228 -5.14 -6.84 -5.91
CA TYR A 228 -5.17 -7.94 -4.95
C TYR A 228 -5.73 -7.43 -3.63
N LEU A 229 -6.76 -8.10 -3.12
CA LEU A 229 -7.44 -7.74 -1.88
C LEU A 229 -7.30 -8.90 -0.89
N TRP A 230 -7.02 -8.59 0.37
CA TRP A 230 -7.18 -9.58 1.42
C TRP A 230 -7.69 -8.97 2.72
N ALA A 231 -8.43 -9.74 3.50
CA ALA A 231 -8.91 -9.35 4.83
C ALA A 231 -9.28 -10.59 5.64
N THR A 232 -9.64 -10.39 6.92
CA THR A 232 -10.26 -11.42 7.75
C THR A 232 -11.76 -11.11 7.95
N ALA A 233 -12.58 -12.14 8.06
CA ALA A 233 -14.03 -12.01 8.29
C ALA A 233 -14.36 -11.56 9.73
N SER A 234 -13.44 -11.82 10.67
CA SER A 234 -13.51 -11.43 12.08
C SER A 234 -12.84 -10.08 12.38
N ASP A 235 -12.52 -9.28 11.36
CA ASP A 235 -12.06 -7.90 11.55
C ASP A 235 -13.18 -7.04 12.12
N GLU A 236 -13.11 -6.78 13.42
CA GLU A 236 -14.10 -5.95 14.10
C GLU A 236 -13.85 -4.45 13.90
N LEU A 237 -12.65 -3.98 13.51
CA LEU A 237 -12.39 -2.54 13.38
C LEU A 237 -12.78 -2.03 11.99
N VAL A 238 -12.36 -2.73 10.93
CA VAL A 238 -12.73 -2.44 9.54
C VAL A 238 -13.45 -3.66 8.98
N PRO A 239 -14.81 -3.66 8.96
CA PRO A 239 -15.56 -4.82 8.52
C PRO A 239 -15.15 -5.31 7.13
N VAL A 240 -15.14 -6.63 6.95
CA VAL A 240 -14.80 -7.28 5.66
C VAL A 240 -15.64 -6.79 4.48
N GLN A 241 -16.82 -6.23 4.75
CA GLN A 241 -17.69 -5.56 3.79
C GLN A 241 -16.95 -4.49 2.97
N HIS A 242 -15.91 -3.84 3.49
CA HIS A 242 -15.10 -2.91 2.69
C HIS A 242 -14.32 -3.62 1.57
N SER A 243 -13.64 -4.72 1.87
CA SER A 243 -12.97 -5.54 0.84
C SER A 243 -13.97 -6.12 -0.16
N LEU A 244 -15.16 -6.53 0.31
CA LEU A 244 -16.24 -7.01 -0.57
C LEU A 244 -16.80 -5.89 -1.47
N ARG A 245 -16.96 -4.67 -0.95
CA ARG A 245 -17.41 -3.50 -1.73
C ARG A 245 -16.41 -3.12 -2.81
N MET A 246 -15.12 -3.11 -2.46
CA MET A 246 -14.06 -2.84 -3.43
C MET A 246 -14.04 -3.91 -4.52
N ALA A 247 -14.09 -5.20 -4.14
CA ALA A 247 -14.16 -6.31 -5.09
C ALA A 247 -15.39 -6.24 -6.01
N HIS A 248 -16.56 -5.88 -5.45
CA HIS A 248 -17.77 -5.70 -6.23
C HIS A 248 -17.63 -4.56 -7.25
N ALA A 249 -17.12 -3.40 -6.83
CA ALA A 249 -16.90 -2.26 -7.72
C ALA A 249 -15.91 -2.59 -8.86
N LEU A 250 -14.84 -3.34 -8.55
CA LEU A 250 -13.90 -3.85 -9.55
C LEU A 250 -14.58 -4.81 -10.53
N ALA A 251 -15.46 -5.69 -10.05
CA ALA A 251 -16.21 -6.63 -10.89
C ALA A 251 -17.17 -5.91 -11.84
N GLU A 252 -17.93 -4.93 -11.35
CA GLU A 252 -18.86 -4.12 -12.16
C GLU A 252 -18.13 -3.42 -13.33
N HIS A 253 -16.93 -2.90 -13.07
CA HIS A 253 -16.09 -2.23 -14.08
C HIS A 253 -15.16 -3.18 -14.86
N LYS A 254 -15.27 -4.49 -14.63
CA LYS A 254 -14.45 -5.54 -15.29
C LYS A 254 -12.94 -5.37 -15.10
N ILE A 255 -12.53 -4.80 -13.97
CA ILE A 255 -11.13 -4.67 -13.60
C ILE A 255 -10.64 -6.00 -13.04
N PRO A 256 -9.52 -6.58 -13.53
CA PRO A 256 -9.02 -7.85 -13.02
C PRO A 256 -8.66 -7.76 -11.53
N PHE A 257 -9.24 -8.62 -10.70
CA PHE A 257 -8.93 -8.64 -9.27
C PHE A 257 -8.82 -10.06 -8.72
N GLU A 258 -8.20 -10.18 -7.55
CA GLU A 258 -8.22 -11.40 -6.73
C GLU A 258 -8.52 -10.99 -5.29
N LEU A 259 -9.40 -11.73 -4.60
CA LEU A 259 -9.83 -11.45 -3.24
C LEU A 259 -9.69 -12.70 -2.37
N HIS A 260 -9.03 -12.56 -1.22
CA HIS A 260 -8.95 -13.59 -0.19
C HIS A 260 -9.55 -13.10 1.12
N VAL A 261 -10.59 -13.80 1.60
CA VAL A 261 -11.18 -13.55 2.92
C VAL A 261 -10.88 -14.75 3.80
N PHE A 262 -10.06 -14.54 4.83
CA PHE A 262 -9.76 -15.56 5.83
C PHE A 262 -10.77 -15.48 6.98
N GLU A 263 -11.06 -16.61 7.64
CA GLU A 263 -12.10 -16.66 8.68
C GLU A 263 -11.69 -15.85 9.94
N GLU A 264 -10.48 -16.12 10.44
CA GLU A 264 -10.02 -15.61 11.73
C GLU A 264 -8.87 -14.60 11.62
N GLY A 265 -8.89 -13.60 12.52
CA GLY A 265 -7.79 -12.71 12.82
C GLY A 265 -8.25 -11.25 13.05
N PRO A 266 -7.72 -10.55 14.06
CA PRO A 266 -8.07 -9.14 14.31
C PRO A 266 -7.52 -8.23 13.22
N HIS A 267 -7.94 -6.96 13.24
CA HIS A 267 -7.39 -5.93 12.38
C HIS A 267 -5.86 -5.78 12.51
N GLY A 268 -5.19 -5.39 11.41
CA GLY A 268 -3.78 -5.02 11.43
C GLY A 268 -2.85 -6.20 11.69
N LEU A 269 -2.97 -7.30 10.96
CA LEU A 269 -2.11 -8.47 11.16
C LEU A 269 -0.68 -8.32 10.61
N GLY A 270 -0.44 -7.35 9.72
CA GLY A 270 0.79 -7.31 8.92
C GLY A 270 0.96 -8.61 8.11
N LEU A 271 2.05 -9.35 8.35
CA LEU A 271 2.29 -10.67 7.77
C LEU A 271 1.50 -11.81 8.44
N ALA A 272 0.80 -11.55 9.56
CA ALA A 272 0.16 -12.58 10.39
C ALA A 272 1.12 -13.68 10.88
N THR A 273 2.43 -13.40 10.92
CA THR A 273 3.46 -14.31 11.43
C THR A 273 4.19 -13.71 12.63
N GLN A 274 5.12 -14.46 13.21
CA GLN A 274 5.97 -13.97 14.30
C GLN A 274 6.76 -12.69 13.95
N SER A 275 7.02 -12.40 12.68
CA SER A 275 7.79 -11.21 12.27
C SER A 275 7.01 -9.91 12.45
N THR A 276 5.68 -9.98 12.56
CA THR A 276 4.79 -8.82 12.71
C THR A 276 3.87 -8.94 13.92
N ALA A 277 4.14 -9.89 14.83
CA ALA A 277 3.33 -10.16 16.00
C ALA A 277 4.05 -9.76 17.29
N ALA A 278 3.36 -9.04 18.18
CA ALA A 278 3.80 -8.78 19.55
C ALA A 278 3.36 -9.90 20.52
N ALA A 279 2.35 -10.69 20.14
CA ALA A 279 1.82 -11.80 20.93
C ALA A 279 1.36 -12.95 20.04
N LYS A 280 1.26 -14.17 20.60
CA LYS A 280 0.77 -15.36 19.88
C LYS A 280 -0.64 -15.19 19.30
N SER A 281 -1.47 -14.37 19.94
CA SER A 281 -2.81 -14.00 19.45
C SER A 281 -2.81 -13.13 18.20
N GLN A 282 -1.64 -12.79 17.63
CA GLN A 282 -1.49 -12.06 16.37
C GLN A 282 -0.85 -12.93 15.28
N VAL A 283 -0.64 -14.23 15.53
CA VAL A 283 -0.10 -15.19 14.58
C VAL A 283 -1.24 -16.05 14.06
N TYR A 284 -1.57 -15.90 12.78
CA TYR A 284 -2.66 -16.61 12.11
C TYR A 284 -2.13 -17.32 10.86
N PRO A 285 -1.78 -18.62 10.96
CA PRO A 285 -1.14 -19.35 9.86
C PRO A 285 -1.93 -19.37 8.55
N ASP A 286 -3.26 -19.34 8.61
CA ASP A 286 -4.09 -19.29 7.42
C ASP A 286 -4.03 -17.91 6.75
N ALA A 287 -4.25 -16.85 7.52
CA ALA A 287 -4.11 -15.49 7.01
C ALA A 287 -2.69 -15.21 6.51
N ALA A 288 -1.64 -15.75 7.14
CA ALA A 288 -0.25 -15.57 6.74
C ALA A 288 0.06 -15.98 5.29
N LYS A 289 -0.76 -16.85 4.70
CA LYS A 289 -0.64 -17.29 3.29
C LYS A 289 -0.94 -16.16 2.31
N TRP A 290 -1.58 -15.07 2.73
CA TRP A 290 -1.94 -13.94 1.86
C TRP A 290 -0.74 -13.42 1.07
N ALA A 291 0.45 -13.35 1.69
CA ALA A 291 1.63 -12.77 1.04
C ALA A 291 2.13 -13.67 -0.10
N ASP A 292 2.11 -14.99 0.09
CA ASP A 292 2.50 -15.95 -0.96
C ASP A 292 1.48 -15.95 -2.10
N LEU A 293 0.20 -15.88 -1.77
CA LEU A 293 -0.89 -15.75 -2.76
C LEU A 293 -0.78 -14.44 -3.54
N ALA A 294 -0.44 -13.33 -2.88
CA ALA A 294 -0.14 -12.06 -3.54
C ALA A 294 1.08 -12.18 -4.47
N GLY A 295 2.10 -12.94 -4.07
CA GLY A 295 3.25 -13.29 -4.93
C GLY A 295 2.83 -14.02 -6.20
N CYS A 296 2.05 -15.11 -6.07
CA CYS A 296 1.51 -15.84 -7.23
C CYS A 296 0.62 -14.97 -8.13
N TRP A 297 -0.14 -14.05 -7.53
CA TRP A 297 -0.93 -13.08 -8.27
C TRP A 297 -0.02 -12.09 -9.02
N LEU A 298 1.01 -11.54 -8.37
CA LEU A 298 1.96 -10.62 -9.00
C LEU A 298 2.68 -11.27 -10.17
N GLU A 299 3.12 -12.52 -10.06
CA GLU A 299 3.83 -13.25 -11.12
C GLU A 299 3.05 -13.30 -12.46
N LYS A 300 1.71 -13.29 -12.42
CA LYS A 300 0.86 -13.20 -13.63
C LYS A 300 1.10 -11.92 -14.45
N ARG A 301 1.78 -10.93 -13.88
CA ARG A 301 1.95 -9.56 -14.40
C ARG A 301 3.41 -9.10 -14.37
N PHE A 302 4.13 -9.50 -13.32
CA PHE A 302 5.44 -8.99 -12.91
C PHE A 302 6.52 -10.07 -13.01
N SER A 303 6.25 -11.20 -13.67
CA SER A 303 7.27 -12.23 -13.93
C SER A 303 8.49 -11.66 -14.65
N PHE A 304 9.65 -12.24 -14.36
CA PHE A 304 10.87 -11.93 -15.09
C PHE A 304 10.88 -12.67 -16.43
N ASP A 305 11.41 -12.00 -17.44
CA ASP A 305 11.78 -12.63 -18.69
C ASP A 305 13.13 -13.35 -18.49
N LEU A 306 13.04 -14.62 -18.07
CA LEU A 306 14.19 -15.50 -17.83
C LEU A 306 14.46 -16.34 -19.07
N PRO A 307 15.73 -16.60 -19.42
CA PRO A 307 16.05 -17.53 -20.48
C PRO A 307 15.66 -18.96 -20.07
N GLU A 308 15.37 -19.80 -21.06
CA GLU A 308 15.06 -21.23 -20.84
C GLU A 308 16.22 -22.00 -20.18
N LYS A 309 17.47 -21.56 -20.43
CA LYS A 309 18.69 -22.14 -19.87
C LYS A 309 19.63 -21.04 -19.39
N THR A 310 20.41 -21.37 -18.38
CA THR A 310 21.55 -20.55 -17.93
C THR A 310 22.70 -20.65 -18.95
N ALA A 311 23.57 -19.64 -18.97
CA ALA A 311 24.77 -19.67 -19.81
C ALA A 311 25.67 -20.89 -19.50
N PHE A 312 25.69 -21.35 -18.24
CA PHE A 312 26.44 -22.55 -17.85
C PHE A 312 25.83 -23.83 -18.44
N GLU A 313 24.51 -23.97 -18.43
CA GLU A 313 23.81 -25.10 -19.07
C GLU A 313 24.05 -25.13 -20.58
N GLU A 314 24.01 -23.97 -21.25
CA GLU A 314 24.34 -23.87 -22.68
C GLU A 314 25.79 -24.29 -22.97
N MET A 315 26.74 -23.92 -22.09
CA MET A 315 28.14 -24.31 -22.22
C MET A 315 28.37 -25.82 -22.03
N LEU A 316 27.61 -26.47 -21.13
CA LEU A 316 27.64 -27.92 -20.96
C LEU A 316 27.11 -28.67 -22.19
N GLU A 317 26.02 -28.17 -22.79
CA GLU A 317 25.42 -28.80 -23.98
C GLU A 317 26.25 -28.62 -25.25
N THR A 318 26.94 -27.48 -25.37
CA THR A 318 27.81 -27.19 -26.52
C THR A 318 29.19 -27.84 -26.44
N GLY A 319 29.50 -28.53 -25.34
CA GLY A 319 30.78 -29.22 -25.12
C GLY A 319 31.97 -28.27 -24.92
N ILE A 320 31.70 -27.00 -24.58
CA ILE A 320 32.73 -25.97 -24.36
C ILE A 320 33.41 -26.18 -23.00
N ILE A 321 32.73 -26.80 -22.05
CA ILE A 321 33.28 -27.20 -20.76
C ILE A 321 33.06 -28.71 -20.61
N GLY A 322 34.09 -29.50 -20.90
CA GLY A 322 34.14 -30.95 -20.70
C GLY A 322 35.46 -31.34 -20.06
#